data_AF-A0A6N7AT33-F1
#
_entry.id   AF-A0A6N7AT33-F1
#
_cell.length_a   1.000
_cell.length_b   1.000
_cell.length_c   1.000
_cell.angle_alpha   90.00
_cell.angle_beta   90.00
_cell.angle_gamma   90.00
#
_symmetry.space_group_name_H-M   'P 1'
#
loop_
_entity.id
_entity.type
_entity.pdbx_description
1 polymer ?
#
loop_
_entity_poly.entity_id
_entity_poly.type
_entity_poly.pdbx_seq_one_letter_code
_entity_poly.pdbx_strand_id
1 'polypeptide(L)'
;MTGVQENIEDMDFDSLLDESAKIHGHLCPGQVLGVRMSMLGLKKICIKEPKGKDRKNIIVFVEMDRCATDAVQSVTGCSLGHRTMKFMDYGKMAATFLNLKTGRAVRVIAREDSREKAKEYFPEIENKYTAQLEAYKIMPDEELFNMMDVNISIRPEDMPGRPLSRAKCENCGEHVQDMREIHREGEALCKPCADGGYYMPGTDFLLPRAVQKSHNGLKIKSKLWIEVEGEPVFGRGRRFLLEAIDKHGSLNQAAKEISISYKRAWSYIKAMEERLGVSLVERKTGGKNGGGATLTNEAKEFLKKYEALENGIKEIVDEKFKRIFER
;
A
#
# COMPACT_ATOMS: atom_id res chain seq x y z
N MET A 1 6.85 -43.82 24.21
CA MET A 1 7.45 -44.57 23.09
C MET A 1 8.62 -43.73 22.58
N THR A 2 9.81 -44.32 22.65
CA THR A 2 11.12 -43.70 22.47
C THR A 2 11.31 -43.21 21.04
N GLY A 3 11.26 -41.89 20.84
CA GLY A 3 11.55 -41.27 19.55
C GLY A 3 13.04 -41.41 19.25
N VAL A 4 13.35 -42.20 18.22
CA VAL A 4 14.69 -42.31 17.64
C VAL A 4 15.07 -40.90 17.16
N GLN A 5 16.13 -40.34 17.73
CA GLN A 5 16.66 -39.03 17.36
C GLN A 5 17.58 -39.24 16.16
N GLU A 6 17.04 -39.00 14.97
CA GLU A 6 17.75 -39.26 13.71
C GLU A 6 18.74 -38.14 13.39
N ASN A 7 20.00 -38.54 13.25
CA ASN A 7 21.10 -37.73 12.72
C ASN A 7 20.95 -37.66 11.20
N ILE A 8 21.19 -36.51 10.57
CA ILE A 8 20.95 -36.32 9.13
C ILE A 8 21.76 -37.25 8.23
N GLU A 9 22.90 -37.76 8.73
CA GLU A 9 23.73 -38.75 8.04
C GLU A 9 23.09 -40.16 8.04
N ASP A 10 22.14 -40.40 8.96
CA ASP A 10 21.38 -41.64 9.11
C ASP A 10 19.92 -41.49 8.59
N MET A 11 19.52 -40.31 8.13
CA MET A 11 18.19 -40.05 7.59
C MET A 11 18.10 -40.56 6.15
N ASP A 12 17.24 -41.55 5.94
CA ASP A 12 16.95 -42.07 4.62
C ASP A 12 16.18 -41.04 3.77
N PHE A 13 16.64 -40.83 2.53
CA PHE A 13 16.06 -39.87 1.60
C PHE A 13 14.59 -40.18 1.31
N ASP A 14 14.26 -41.46 1.14
CA ASP A 14 12.89 -41.90 0.86
C ASP A 14 11.96 -41.66 2.07
N SER A 15 12.45 -41.91 3.29
CA SER A 15 11.71 -41.60 4.52
C SER A 15 11.39 -40.11 4.66
N LEU A 16 12.37 -39.23 4.40
CA LEU A 16 12.18 -37.78 4.41
C LEU A 16 11.20 -37.32 3.33
N LEU A 17 11.26 -37.93 2.16
CA LEU A 17 10.35 -37.63 1.06
C LEU A 17 8.91 -38.03 1.38
N ASP A 18 8.72 -39.20 2.00
CA ASP A 18 7.43 -39.68 2.47
C ASP A 18 6.85 -38.80 3.58
N GLU A 19 7.66 -38.38 4.55
CA GLU A 19 7.24 -37.43 5.60
C GLU A 19 6.76 -36.12 4.96
N SER A 20 7.53 -35.59 4.00
CA SER A 20 7.20 -34.38 3.27
C SER A 20 5.91 -34.50 2.46
N ALA A 21 5.73 -35.63 1.76
CA ALA A 21 4.53 -35.90 0.97
C ALA A 21 3.28 -36.02 1.84
N LYS A 22 3.38 -36.59 3.05
CA LYS A 22 2.27 -36.66 4.01
C LYS A 22 1.82 -35.29 4.48
N ILE A 23 2.75 -34.37 4.72
CA ILE A 23 2.43 -32.99 5.14
C ILE A 23 1.79 -32.20 4.00
N HIS A 24 2.35 -32.31 2.79
CA HIS A 24 1.89 -31.57 1.62
C HIS A 24 0.64 -32.16 0.93
N GLY A 25 0.33 -33.43 1.21
CA GLY A 25 -0.82 -34.15 0.66
C GLY A 25 -0.58 -34.81 -0.69
N HIS A 26 0.54 -34.54 -1.36
CA HIS A 26 0.98 -35.23 -2.57
C HIS A 26 2.49 -35.11 -2.78
N LEU A 27 3.03 -35.96 -3.65
CA LEU A 27 4.42 -35.90 -4.06
C LEU A 27 4.56 -35.13 -5.38
N CYS A 28 5.47 -34.15 -5.41
CA CYS A 28 5.77 -33.37 -6.62
C CYS A 28 7.28 -33.16 -6.79
N PRO A 29 7.76 -32.82 -8.00
CA PRO A 29 9.18 -32.52 -8.24
C PRO A 29 9.73 -31.43 -7.30
N GLY A 30 8.90 -30.47 -6.91
CA GLY A 30 9.29 -29.44 -5.94
C GLY A 30 9.57 -29.97 -4.53
N GLN A 31 8.83 -30.99 -4.08
CA GLN A 31 9.09 -31.67 -2.79
C GLN A 31 10.46 -32.36 -2.82
N VAL A 32 10.76 -33.09 -3.90
CA VAL A 32 12.06 -33.75 -4.09
C VAL A 32 13.20 -32.73 -4.03
N LEU A 33 13.09 -31.63 -4.77
CA LEU A 33 14.09 -30.56 -4.74
C LEU A 33 14.25 -29.97 -3.33
N GLY A 34 13.15 -29.70 -2.64
CA GLY A 34 13.19 -29.12 -1.29
C GLY A 34 13.84 -30.05 -0.26
N VAL A 35 13.57 -31.36 -0.32
CA VAL A 35 14.20 -32.35 0.58
C VAL A 35 15.71 -32.41 0.32
N ARG A 36 16.12 -32.58 -0.94
CA ARG A 36 17.54 -32.67 -1.30
C ARG A 36 18.31 -31.40 -0.99
N MET A 37 17.73 -30.24 -1.33
CA MET A 37 18.28 -28.93 -1.01
C MET A 37 18.52 -28.77 0.49
N SER A 38 17.59 -29.26 1.32
CA SER A 38 17.70 -29.21 2.78
C SER A 38 18.80 -30.12 3.31
N MET A 39 18.87 -31.36 2.83
CA MET A 39 19.94 -32.29 3.21
C MET A 39 21.33 -31.72 2.87
N LEU A 40 21.48 -31.18 1.66
CA LEU A 40 22.71 -30.58 1.17
C LEU A 40 23.10 -29.33 1.99
N GLY A 41 22.15 -28.44 2.23
CA GLY A 41 22.35 -27.22 3.01
C GLY A 41 22.79 -27.52 4.44
N LEU A 42 22.06 -28.42 5.12
CA LEU A 42 22.35 -28.84 6.50
C LEU A 42 23.72 -29.49 6.66
N LYS A 43 24.10 -30.37 5.71
CA LYS A 43 25.43 -30.99 5.65
C LYS A 43 26.53 -29.93 5.54
N LYS A 44 26.36 -28.92 4.68
CA LYS A 44 27.36 -27.86 4.45
C LYS A 44 27.54 -26.93 5.66
N ILE A 45 26.47 -26.63 6.40
CA ILE A 45 26.55 -25.80 7.62
C ILE A 45 26.88 -26.61 8.88
N CYS A 46 27.13 -27.91 8.74
CA CYS A 46 27.47 -28.84 9.82
C CYS A 46 26.40 -28.93 10.92
N ILE A 47 25.12 -28.98 10.53
CA ILE A 47 24.00 -29.27 11.44
C ILE A 47 23.62 -30.75 11.28
N LYS A 48 23.62 -31.49 12.40
CA LYS A 48 23.39 -32.94 12.39
C LYS A 48 21.97 -33.31 12.82
N GLU A 49 21.46 -32.67 13.86
CA GLU A 49 20.13 -32.98 14.42
C GLU A 49 19.21 -31.76 14.33
N PRO A 50 18.72 -31.39 13.13
CA PRO A 50 17.95 -30.16 12.92
C PRO A 50 16.62 -30.12 13.69
N LYS A 51 15.96 -31.27 13.89
CA LYS A 51 14.76 -31.41 14.74
C LYS A 51 15.10 -31.68 16.22
N GLY A 52 16.33 -32.05 16.51
CA GLY A 52 16.80 -32.47 17.83
C GLY A 52 17.61 -31.41 18.54
N LYS A 53 18.87 -31.73 18.86
CA LYS A 53 19.76 -30.86 19.65
C LYS A 53 20.07 -29.53 18.97
N ASP A 54 20.06 -29.50 17.64
CA ASP A 54 20.45 -28.31 16.87
C ASP A 54 19.27 -27.42 16.47
N ARG A 55 18.03 -27.77 16.83
CA ARG A 55 16.81 -27.03 16.46
C ARG A 55 16.80 -25.53 16.79
N LYS A 56 17.60 -25.10 17.77
CA LYS A 56 17.72 -23.69 18.18
C LYS A 56 18.89 -22.95 17.54
N ASN A 57 19.73 -23.66 16.77
CA ASN A 57 20.98 -23.16 16.22
C ASN A 57 20.93 -23.01 14.70
N ILE A 58 19.73 -23.09 14.12
CA ILE A 58 19.53 -23.01 12.69
C ILE A 58 18.49 -21.95 12.35
N ILE A 59 18.79 -21.17 11.32
CA ILE A 59 17.81 -20.35 10.62
C ILE A 59 17.84 -20.71 9.14
N VAL A 60 16.66 -20.83 8.54
CA VAL A 60 16.50 -21.08 7.11
C VAL A 60 15.73 -19.94 6.46
N PHE A 61 16.29 -19.38 5.40
CA PHE A 61 15.65 -18.37 4.56
C PHE A 61 15.14 -19.05 3.30
N VAL A 62 13.85 -18.97 3.03
CA VAL A 62 13.23 -19.47 1.80
C VAL A 62 12.91 -18.29 0.88
N GLU A 63 13.22 -18.42 -0.40
CA GLU A 63 13.06 -17.36 -1.40
C GLU A 63 11.78 -17.52 -2.25
N MET A 64 10.92 -18.49 -1.91
CA MET A 64 9.64 -18.76 -2.58
C MET A 64 8.58 -19.33 -1.64
N ASP A 65 7.32 -19.27 -2.07
CA ASP A 65 6.11 -19.71 -1.37
C ASP A 65 5.45 -20.93 -2.07
N ARG A 66 6.28 -21.89 -2.51
CA ARG A 66 5.83 -23.09 -3.24
C ARG A 66 6.16 -24.36 -2.49
N CYS A 67 5.79 -25.51 -3.07
CA CYS A 67 5.90 -26.85 -2.47
C CYS A 67 7.27 -27.14 -1.82
N ALA A 68 8.37 -26.66 -2.40
CA ALA A 68 9.70 -26.83 -1.84
C ALA A 68 9.85 -26.27 -0.41
N THR A 69 9.12 -25.21 -0.06
CA THR A 69 9.13 -24.62 1.28
C THR A 69 8.55 -25.55 2.34
N ASP A 70 7.53 -26.34 1.99
CA ASP A 70 6.97 -27.36 2.90
C ASP A 70 7.98 -28.47 3.14
N ALA A 71 8.70 -28.90 2.10
CA ALA A 71 9.79 -29.86 2.24
C ALA A 71 10.94 -29.33 3.10
N VAL A 72 11.33 -28.07 2.90
CA VAL A 72 12.35 -27.44 3.73
C VAL A 72 11.91 -27.39 5.19
N GLN A 73 10.65 -27.03 5.46
CA GLN A 73 10.09 -27.06 6.81
C GLN A 73 10.09 -28.47 7.41
N SER A 74 9.66 -29.46 6.63
CA SER A 74 9.62 -30.86 7.04
C SER A 74 11.00 -31.38 7.43
N VAL A 75 12.01 -31.23 6.56
CA VAL A 75 13.36 -31.76 6.83
C VAL A 75 14.06 -31.01 7.98
N THR A 76 14.00 -29.68 7.95
CA THR A 76 14.78 -28.85 8.90
C THR A 76 14.10 -28.69 10.26
N GLY A 77 12.78 -28.92 10.34
CA GLY A 77 11.96 -28.53 11.49
C GLY A 77 11.85 -27.01 11.70
N CYS A 78 12.39 -26.19 10.79
CA CYS A 78 12.28 -24.74 10.87
C CYS A 78 10.90 -24.30 10.43
N SER A 79 10.27 -23.41 11.21
CA SER A 79 8.95 -22.89 10.87
C SER A 79 8.82 -21.42 11.19
N LEU A 80 7.83 -20.77 10.56
CA LEU A 80 7.52 -19.37 10.82
C LEU A 80 7.17 -19.14 12.30
N GLY A 81 6.40 -20.07 12.89
CA GLY A 81 5.99 -20.00 14.29
C GLY A 81 7.15 -20.05 15.30
N HIS A 82 8.19 -20.84 15.00
CA HIS A 82 9.40 -20.87 15.82
C HIS A 82 10.39 -19.74 15.50
N ARG A 83 10.06 -18.86 14.54
CA ARG A 83 10.92 -17.79 14.03
C ARG A 83 12.25 -18.27 13.42
N THR A 84 12.44 -19.57 13.23
CA THR A 84 13.63 -20.18 12.63
C THR A 84 13.55 -20.25 11.10
N MET A 85 12.36 -20.04 10.51
CA MET A 85 12.20 -19.89 9.06
C MET A 85 11.88 -18.43 8.70
N LYS A 86 12.48 -17.93 7.62
CA LYS A 86 12.28 -16.56 7.08
C LYS A 86 11.87 -16.62 5.61
N PHE A 87 10.85 -15.88 5.22
CA PHE A 87 10.41 -15.78 3.83
C PHE A 87 10.85 -14.45 3.22
N MET A 88 11.57 -14.49 2.09
CA MET A 88 12.14 -13.31 1.44
C MET A 88 11.39 -12.86 0.18
N ASP A 89 10.46 -13.68 -0.33
CA ASP A 89 9.63 -13.42 -1.53
C ASP A 89 10.40 -12.93 -2.77
N TYR A 90 11.41 -13.68 -3.20
CA TYR A 90 12.17 -13.35 -4.43
C TYR A 90 11.70 -14.15 -5.65
N GLY A 91 10.79 -15.10 -5.47
CA GLY A 91 10.32 -16.01 -6.51
C GLY A 91 11.38 -17.01 -6.98
N LYS A 92 12.47 -17.22 -6.23
CA LYS A 92 13.59 -18.10 -6.61
C LYS A 92 13.51 -19.43 -5.89
N MET A 93 13.77 -20.54 -6.61
CA MET A 93 13.85 -21.89 -6.03
C MET A 93 15.15 -22.04 -5.25
N ALA A 94 15.25 -21.32 -4.13
CA ALA A 94 16.44 -21.24 -3.32
C ALA A 94 16.10 -21.21 -1.84
N ALA A 95 16.98 -21.81 -1.05
CA ALA A 95 16.97 -21.72 0.39
C ALA A 95 18.39 -21.45 0.90
N THR A 96 18.48 -20.62 1.93
CA THR A 96 19.74 -20.31 2.60
C THR A 96 19.70 -20.84 4.02
N PHE A 97 20.70 -21.64 4.39
CA PHE A 97 20.81 -22.27 5.69
C PHE A 97 21.91 -21.58 6.48
N LEU A 98 21.63 -21.23 7.73
CA LEU A 98 22.56 -20.54 8.62
C LEU A 98 22.67 -21.28 9.94
N ASN A 99 23.90 -21.59 10.33
CA ASN A 99 24.23 -22.13 11.65
C ASN A 99 24.58 -20.98 12.60
N LEU A 100 23.73 -20.73 13.59
CA LEU A 100 23.88 -19.66 14.58
C LEU A 100 25.08 -19.86 15.51
N LYS A 101 25.52 -21.10 15.74
CA LYS A 101 26.69 -21.37 16.61
C LYS A 101 28.00 -21.02 15.91
N THR A 102 28.10 -21.32 14.62
CA THR A 102 29.36 -21.21 13.87
C THR A 102 29.41 -19.99 12.95
N GLY A 103 28.27 -19.36 12.66
CA GLY A 103 28.13 -18.29 11.68
C GLY A 103 28.20 -18.76 10.22
N ARG A 104 28.37 -20.06 9.96
CA ARG A 104 28.41 -20.60 8.60
C ARG A 104 27.05 -20.52 7.94
N ALA A 105 26.98 -19.98 6.73
CA ALA A 105 25.79 -20.02 5.92
C ALA A 105 26.07 -20.39 4.46
N VAL A 106 25.14 -21.12 3.89
CA VAL A 106 25.17 -21.56 2.49
C VAL A 106 23.82 -21.29 1.84
N ARG A 107 23.84 -20.70 0.65
CA ARG A 107 22.69 -20.53 -0.20
C ARG A 107 22.70 -21.64 -1.26
N VAL A 108 21.61 -22.39 -1.34
CA VAL A 108 21.41 -23.45 -2.33
C VAL A 108 20.28 -23.01 -3.26
N ILE A 109 20.55 -22.97 -4.57
CA ILE A 109 19.57 -22.61 -5.60
C ILE A 109 19.43 -23.75 -6.60
N ALA A 110 18.20 -24.15 -6.91
CA ALA A 110 17.94 -25.13 -7.96
C ALA A 110 18.27 -24.53 -9.33
N ARG A 111 18.97 -25.30 -10.16
CA ARG A 111 19.36 -24.89 -11.50
C ARG A 111 18.19 -25.07 -12.46
N GLU A 112 17.99 -24.11 -13.36
CA GLU A 112 16.89 -24.19 -14.34
C GLU A 112 17.15 -25.27 -15.41
N ASP A 113 18.42 -25.47 -15.80
CA ASP A 113 18.84 -26.48 -16.78
C ASP A 113 18.56 -27.92 -16.32
N SER A 114 18.40 -28.15 -15.01
CA SER A 114 18.00 -29.45 -14.46
C SER A 114 16.68 -29.97 -15.04
N ARG A 115 15.75 -29.08 -15.43
CA ARG A 115 14.46 -29.45 -16.02
C ARG A 115 14.60 -30.05 -17.41
N GLU A 116 15.59 -29.58 -18.17
CA GLU A 116 15.86 -30.08 -19.52
C GLU A 116 16.59 -31.41 -19.43
N LYS A 117 17.65 -31.47 -18.59
CA LYS A 117 18.40 -32.70 -18.31
C LYS A 117 17.51 -33.82 -17.78
N ALA A 118 16.54 -33.51 -16.92
CA ALA A 118 15.59 -34.50 -16.41
C ALA A 118 14.84 -35.28 -17.50
N LYS A 119 14.63 -34.69 -18.68
CA LYS A 119 13.96 -35.37 -19.81
C LYS A 119 14.83 -36.46 -20.44
N GLU A 120 16.15 -36.35 -20.32
CA GLU A 120 17.11 -37.29 -20.89
C GLU A 120 17.26 -38.56 -20.04
N TYR A 121 16.91 -38.49 -18.75
CA TYR A 121 17.02 -39.63 -17.83
C TYR A 121 15.96 -40.72 -18.06
N PHE A 122 14.73 -40.33 -18.44
CA PHE A 122 13.61 -41.25 -18.62
C PHE A 122 12.80 -40.89 -19.87
N PRO A 123 13.36 -41.07 -21.08
CA PRO A 123 12.67 -40.75 -22.33
C PRO A 123 11.43 -41.63 -22.58
N GLU A 124 11.36 -42.80 -21.96
CA GLU A 124 10.24 -43.75 -22.04
C GLU A 124 8.96 -43.32 -21.29
N ILE A 125 9.03 -42.34 -20.37
CA ILE A 125 7.85 -41.90 -19.62
C ILE A 125 7.14 -40.77 -20.39
N GLU A 126 5.95 -41.06 -20.94
CA GLU A 126 5.14 -40.07 -21.69
C GLU A 126 4.74 -38.86 -20.83
N ASN A 127 4.45 -39.07 -19.54
CA ASN A 127 4.09 -37.99 -18.63
C ASN A 127 5.34 -37.25 -18.16
N LYS A 128 5.58 -36.07 -18.75
CA LYS A 128 6.67 -35.15 -18.41
C LYS A 128 6.82 -34.88 -16.91
N TYR A 129 5.71 -34.83 -16.17
CA TYR A 129 5.73 -34.56 -14.74
C TYR A 129 6.28 -35.75 -13.94
N THR A 130 5.87 -36.97 -14.29
CA THR A 130 6.37 -38.20 -13.67
C THR A 130 7.83 -38.45 -14.02
N ALA A 131 8.21 -38.21 -15.29
CA ALA A 131 9.60 -38.31 -15.72
C ALA A 131 10.51 -37.38 -14.91
N GLN A 132 10.08 -36.13 -14.71
CA GLN A 132 10.82 -35.16 -13.90
C GLN A 132 10.93 -35.58 -12.43
N LEU A 133 9.85 -36.11 -11.86
CA LEU A 133 9.83 -36.56 -10.48
C LEU A 133 10.87 -37.67 -10.25
N GLU A 134 10.86 -38.70 -11.09
CA GLU A 134 11.81 -39.83 -10.95
C GLU A 134 13.25 -39.40 -11.26
N ALA A 135 13.46 -38.54 -12.27
CA ALA A 135 14.78 -37.99 -12.58
C ALA A 135 15.37 -37.23 -11.38
N TYR A 136 14.59 -36.38 -10.71
CA TYR A 136 15.07 -35.60 -9.57
C TYR A 136 15.41 -36.45 -8.34
N LYS A 137 14.93 -37.68 -8.22
CA LYS A 137 15.33 -38.58 -7.14
C LYS A 137 16.76 -39.11 -7.31
N ILE A 138 17.18 -39.34 -8.56
CA ILE A 138 18.46 -40.02 -8.86
C ILE A 138 19.55 -39.09 -9.40
N MET A 139 19.20 -37.94 -9.96
CA MET A 139 20.15 -37.01 -10.58
C MET A 139 21.21 -36.53 -9.57
N PRO A 140 22.48 -36.31 -9.92
CA PRO A 140 23.48 -35.80 -8.99
C PRO A 140 23.13 -34.43 -8.40
N ASP A 141 23.55 -34.14 -7.16
CA ASP A 141 23.27 -32.85 -6.51
C ASP A 141 23.89 -31.67 -7.28
N GLU A 142 25.05 -31.85 -7.90
CA GLU A 142 25.76 -30.85 -8.70
C GLU A 142 25.01 -30.47 -9.99
N GLU A 143 24.17 -31.36 -10.50
CA GLU A 143 23.32 -31.10 -11.66
C GLU A 143 22.00 -30.43 -11.29
N LEU A 144 21.56 -30.62 -10.04
CA LEU A 144 20.33 -30.01 -9.52
C LEU A 144 20.55 -28.64 -8.91
N PHE A 145 21.70 -28.40 -8.26
CA PHE A 145 21.89 -27.23 -7.41
C PHE A 145 23.20 -26.49 -7.68
N ASN A 146 23.13 -25.16 -7.58
CA ASN A 146 24.31 -24.33 -7.34
C ASN A 146 24.35 -23.95 -5.86
N MET A 147 25.53 -24.05 -5.25
CA MET A 147 25.78 -23.64 -3.87
C MET A 147 26.67 -22.41 -3.83
N MET A 148 26.41 -21.54 -2.86
CA MET A 148 27.21 -20.35 -2.61
C MET A 148 27.36 -20.14 -1.11
N ASP A 149 28.59 -20.05 -0.63
CA ASP A 149 28.85 -19.61 0.73
C ASP A 149 28.48 -18.14 0.87
N VAL A 150 27.74 -17.80 1.92
CA VAL A 150 27.21 -16.45 2.13
C VAL A 150 27.42 -15.99 3.57
N ASN A 151 27.50 -14.68 3.75
CA ASN A 151 27.53 -14.05 5.06
C ASN A 151 26.19 -13.39 5.33
N ILE A 152 25.60 -13.68 6.50
CA ILE A 152 24.29 -13.18 6.89
C ILE A 152 24.40 -12.50 8.25
N SER A 153 24.04 -11.22 8.29
CA SER A 153 23.86 -10.50 9.54
C SER A 153 22.38 -10.52 9.91
N ILE A 154 22.04 -11.20 11.01
CA ILE A 154 20.67 -11.24 11.52
C ILE A 154 20.44 -10.04 12.42
N ARG A 155 19.32 -9.35 12.22
CA ARG A 155 18.92 -8.25 13.09
C ARG A 155 18.33 -8.78 14.40
N PRO A 156 18.44 -8.07 15.53
CA PRO A 156 17.89 -8.52 16.81
C PRO A 156 16.40 -8.91 16.74
N GLU A 157 15.59 -8.15 16.00
CA GLU A 157 14.17 -8.41 15.77
C GLU A 157 13.85 -9.69 14.98
N ASP A 158 14.84 -10.25 14.29
CA ASP A 158 14.70 -11.46 13.49
C ASP A 158 15.27 -12.69 14.20
N MET A 159 15.93 -12.52 15.35
CA MET A 159 16.46 -13.64 16.13
C MET A 159 15.32 -14.51 16.70
N PRO A 160 15.45 -15.85 16.66
CA PRO A 160 14.53 -16.75 17.35
C PRO A 160 14.60 -16.52 18.86
N GLY A 161 13.45 -16.47 19.54
CA GLY A 161 13.42 -16.24 20.98
C GLY A 161 12.12 -15.63 21.47
N ARG A 162 12.15 -15.21 22.74
CA ARG A 162 11.03 -14.47 23.35
C ARG A 162 10.94 -13.07 22.72
N PRO A 163 9.73 -12.50 22.64
CA PRO A 163 9.55 -11.14 22.15
C PRO A 163 10.43 -10.14 22.89
N LEU A 164 11.16 -9.30 22.15
CA LEU A 164 12.09 -8.32 22.73
C LEU A 164 11.38 -7.08 23.28
N SER A 165 10.41 -6.57 22.52
CA SER A 165 9.64 -5.38 22.86
C SER A 165 8.19 -5.53 22.41
N ARG A 166 7.34 -4.69 22.99
CA ARG A 166 5.95 -4.54 22.59
C ARG A 166 5.59 -3.05 22.63
N ALA A 167 5.46 -2.43 21.45
CA ALA A 167 5.07 -1.04 21.30
C ALA A 167 3.58 -0.96 20.94
N LYS A 168 2.89 0.08 21.37
CA LYS A 168 1.52 0.36 20.92
C LYS A 168 1.59 1.33 19.74
N CYS A 169 0.91 1.00 18.64
CA CYS A 169 0.78 1.90 17.51
C CYS A 169 -0.09 3.09 17.90
N GLU A 170 0.42 4.31 17.75
CA GLU A 170 -0.31 5.53 18.09
C GLU A 170 -1.51 5.78 17.15
N ASN A 171 -1.49 5.21 15.93
CA ASN A 171 -2.59 5.38 14.97
C ASN A 171 -3.76 4.40 15.15
N CYS A 172 -3.51 3.09 15.15
CA CYS A 172 -4.59 2.09 15.25
C CYS A 172 -4.79 1.54 16.66
N GLY A 173 -3.88 1.83 17.61
CA GLY A 173 -3.91 1.28 18.96
C GLY A 173 -3.50 -0.20 19.08
N GLU A 174 -3.23 -0.89 17.96
CA GLU A 174 -2.73 -2.27 17.94
C GLU A 174 -1.28 -2.33 18.46
N HIS A 175 -0.87 -3.49 18.94
CA HIS A 175 0.49 -3.66 19.45
C HIS A 175 1.41 -4.27 18.40
N VAL A 176 2.59 -3.67 18.24
CA VAL A 176 3.68 -4.16 17.41
C VAL A 176 4.69 -4.87 18.33
N GLN A 177 5.19 -6.02 17.89
CA GLN A 177 6.17 -6.81 18.64
C GLN A 177 7.53 -6.81 17.96
N ASP A 178 8.57 -7.14 18.72
CA ASP A 178 9.91 -7.40 18.23
C ASP A 178 10.50 -6.20 17.47
N MET A 179 10.38 -4.98 18.00
CA MET A 179 10.99 -3.78 17.41
C MET A 179 10.58 -3.52 15.95
N ARG A 180 9.41 -4.01 15.52
CA ARG A 180 8.89 -3.84 14.14
C ARG A 180 8.10 -2.55 13.96
N GLU A 181 7.99 -1.74 15.00
CA GLU A 181 7.38 -0.42 14.94
C GLU A 181 8.25 0.55 14.14
N ILE A 182 7.60 1.39 13.34
CA ILE A 182 8.23 2.43 12.54
C ILE A 182 8.06 3.74 13.29
N HIS A 183 9.17 4.41 13.57
CA HIS A 183 9.14 5.70 14.26
C HIS A 183 9.10 6.84 13.23
N ARG A 184 8.04 7.67 13.27
CA ARG A 184 7.91 8.89 12.46
C ARG A 184 7.48 10.04 13.36
N GLU A 185 8.17 11.18 13.26
CA GLU A 185 7.88 12.37 14.07
C GLU A 185 7.83 12.13 15.60
N GLY A 186 8.51 11.07 16.08
CA GLY A 186 8.51 10.67 17.50
C GLY A 186 7.39 9.71 17.90
N GLU A 187 6.49 9.35 16.98
CA GLU A 187 5.40 8.38 17.22
C GLU A 187 5.80 6.97 16.77
N ALA A 188 5.42 5.96 17.54
CA ALA A 188 5.58 4.55 17.17
C ALA A 188 4.35 4.09 16.37
N LEU A 189 4.56 3.66 15.12
CA LEU A 189 3.51 3.24 14.21
C LEU A 189 3.70 1.79 13.76
N CYS A 190 2.61 1.05 13.55
CA CYS A 190 2.69 -0.24 12.87
C CYS A 190 2.95 -0.06 11.37
N LYS A 191 3.57 -1.05 10.72
CA LYS A 191 3.88 -1.00 9.29
C LYS A 191 2.66 -0.64 8.42
N PRO A 192 1.46 -1.24 8.61
CA PRO A 192 0.27 -0.84 7.87
C PRO A 192 -0.12 0.64 8.03
N CYS A 193 0.05 1.22 9.23
CA CYS A 193 -0.26 2.62 9.49
C CYS A 193 0.78 3.58 8.91
N ALA A 194 2.05 3.19 8.89
CA ALA A 194 3.14 4.04 8.40
C ALA A 194 3.30 3.96 6.87
N ASP A 195 3.30 2.75 6.30
CA ASP A 195 3.65 2.50 4.90
C ASP A 195 2.48 1.96 4.06
N GLY A 196 1.33 1.67 4.68
CA GLY A 196 0.22 0.96 4.06
C GLY A 196 0.27 -0.55 4.32
N GLY A 197 -0.91 -1.16 4.44
CA GLY A 197 -1.07 -2.61 4.59
C GLY A 197 -1.20 -3.30 3.23
N TYR A 198 -1.01 -4.63 3.22
CA TYR A 198 -1.36 -5.46 2.04
C TYR A 198 -2.88 -5.56 1.82
N TYR A 199 -3.68 -4.97 2.71
CA TYR A 199 -5.14 -4.99 2.75
C TYR A 199 -5.69 -3.57 2.84
N MET A 200 -6.94 -3.40 2.41
CA MET A 200 -7.71 -2.18 2.59
C MET A 200 -8.84 -2.42 3.60
N PRO A 201 -9.01 -1.57 4.63
CA PRO A 201 -10.15 -1.67 5.53
C PRO A 201 -11.47 -1.53 4.76
N GLY A 202 -12.45 -2.39 5.08
CA GLY A 202 -13.81 -2.24 4.57
C GLY A 202 -14.49 -0.98 5.11
N THR A 203 -15.53 -0.51 4.44
CA THR A 203 -16.23 0.76 4.74
C THR A 203 -16.81 0.84 6.16
N ASP A 204 -17.03 -0.30 6.81
CA ASP A 204 -17.60 -0.40 8.15
C ASP A 204 -16.56 -0.36 9.27
N PHE A 205 -15.25 -0.36 8.94
CA PHE A 205 -14.16 -0.29 9.91
C PHE A 205 -13.66 1.16 10.06
N LEU A 206 -14.25 1.87 11.01
CA LEU A 206 -13.70 3.13 11.52
C LEU A 206 -12.45 2.80 12.35
N LEU A 207 -11.26 2.89 11.75
CA LEU A 207 -10.00 2.81 12.50
C LEU A 207 -10.04 3.85 13.65
N PRO A 208 -9.75 3.45 14.90
CA PRO A 208 -9.80 4.36 16.03
C PRO A 208 -8.69 5.41 15.94
N ARG A 209 -9.02 6.57 15.36
CA ARG A 209 -8.35 7.88 15.43
C ARG A 209 -6.83 7.88 15.76
N ALA A 210 -5.98 7.98 14.74
CA ALA A 210 -5.03 9.09 14.64
C ALA A 210 -4.86 9.59 13.19
N VAL A 211 -5.25 10.85 12.99
CA VAL A 211 -4.70 11.74 11.95
C VAL A 211 -4.57 11.17 10.53
N GLN A 212 -5.68 10.68 9.96
CA GLN A 212 -5.86 10.82 8.50
C GLN A 212 -6.22 12.28 8.19
N LYS A 213 -5.23 13.12 7.91
CA LYS A 213 -5.42 14.14 6.87
C LYS A 213 -5.09 13.46 5.54
N SER A 214 -5.97 12.56 5.10
CA SER A 214 -5.91 12.07 3.73
C SER A 214 -6.31 13.23 2.80
N HIS A 215 -5.51 13.46 1.77
CA HIS A 215 -5.83 14.41 0.71
C HIS A 215 -6.95 13.92 -0.22
N ASN A 216 -7.53 12.75 0.06
CA ASN A 216 -8.69 12.22 -0.67
C ASN A 216 -9.94 13.01 -0.30
N GLY A 217 -10.26 13.99 -1.15
CA GLY A 217 -11.36 14.93 -0.99
C GLY A 217 -10.95 16.41 -1.09
N LEU A 218 -9.68 16.72 -1.38
CA LEU A 218 -9.27 18.10 -1.64
C LEU A 218 -10.10 18.67 -2.80
N LYS A 219 -10.73 19.82 -2.55
CA LYS A 219 -11.43 20.60 -3.57
C LYS A 219 -10.76 21.96 -3.67
N ILE A 220 -10.28 22.31 -4.86
CA ILE A 220 -9.82 23.67 -5.10
C ILE A 220 -11.01 24.63 -5.11
N LYS A 221 -10.83 25.79 -4.46
CA LYS A 221 -11.79 26.90 -4.49
C LYS A 221 -11.03 28.15 -4.90
N SER A 222 -11.41 28.75 -6.01
CA SER A 222 -10.91 30.04 -6.46
C SER A 222 -11.94 31.14 -6.15
N LYS A 223 -11.44 32.36 -5.90
CA LYS A 223 -12.27 33.56 -5.82
C LYS A 223 -11.79 34.52 -6.90
N LEU A 224 -12.71 35.00 -7.72
CA LEU A 224 -12.47 36.01 -8.73
C LEU A 224 -13.04 37.35 -8.28
N TRP A 225 -12.30 38.43 -8.53
CA TRP A 225 -12.79 39.79 -8.43
C TRP A 225 -12.18 40.65 -9.54
N ILE A 226 -12.89 41.71 -9.91
CA ILE A 226 -12.49 42.70 -10.91
C ILE A 226 -12.16 43.98 -10.15
N GLU A 227 -11.10 44.66 -10.56
CA GLU A 227 -10.67 45.95 -10.03
C GLU A 227 -10.67 47.01 -11.12
N VAL A 228 -10.90 48.26 -10.71
CA VAL A 228 -10.69 49.45 -11.53
C VAL A 228 -9.78 50.37 -10.72
N GLU A 229 -8.66 50.80 -11.29
CA GLU A 229 -7.67 51.67 -10.61
C GLU A 229 -7.16 51.11 -9.27
N GLY A 230 -6.99 49.78 -9.18
CA GLY A 230 -6.52 49.10 -7.96
C GLY A 230 -7.58 48.90 -6.88
N GLU A 231 -8.84 49.25 -7.17
CA GLU A 231 -9.94 49.16 -6.23
C GLU A 231 -10.97 48.09 -6.66
N PRO A 232 -11.35 47.14 -5.78
CA PRO A 232 -12.31 46.07 -6.12
C PRO A 232 -13.67 46.63 -6.54
N VAL A 233 -14.08 46.36 -7.77
CA VAL A 233 -15.36 46.79 -8.34
C VAL A 233 -16.39 45.66 -8.43
N PHE A 234 -15.98 44.43 -8.66
CA PHE A 234 -16.93 43.33 -8.81
C PHE A 234 -16.38 42.00 -8.34
N GLY A 235 -17.26 41.08 -7.96
CA GLY A 235 -16.89 39.73 -7.50
C GLY A 235 -18.10 39.00 -6.96
N ARG A 236 -17.90 37.78 -6.47
CA ARG A 236 -18.99 36.85 -6.06
C ARG A 236 -20.10 37.47 -5.21
N GLY A 237 -19.75 38.27 -4.19
CA GLY A 237 -20.75 38.90 -3.31
C GLY A 237 -21.62 39.95 -4.02
N ARG A 238 -21.03 40.72 -4.93
CA ARG A 238 -21.73 41.74 -5.73
C ARG A 238 -22.53 41.09 -6.86
N ARG A 239 -22.05 39.98 -7.43
CA ARG A 239 -22.81 39.11 -8.35
C ARG A 239 -24.13 38.65 -7.73
N PHE A 240 -24.09 38.04 -6.55
CA PHE A 240 -25.31 37.56 -5.89
C PHE A 240 -26.32 38.66 -5.61
N LEU A 241 -25.85 39.88 -5.31
CA LEU A 241 -26.74 41.02 -5.13
C LEU A 241 -27.48 41.37 -6.43
N LEU A 242 -26.78 41.47 -7.56
CA LEU A 242 -27.41 41.79 -8.84
C LEU A 242 -28.36 40.67 -9.30
N GLU A 243 -27.97 39.41 -9.18
CA GLU A 243 -28.84 38.26 -9.50
C GLU A 243 -30.13 38.26 -8.67
N ALA A 244 -30.02 38.53 -7.37
CA ALA A 244 -31.19 38.61 -6.50
C ALA A 244 -32.08 39.82 -6.84
N ILE A 245 -31.51 40.94 -7.30
CA ILE A 245 -32.30 42.08 -7.81
C ILE A 245 -33.05 41.68 -9.09
N ASP A 246 -32.39 40.99 -10.03
CA ASP A 246 -33.04 40.54 -11.27
C ASP A 246 -34.17 39.52 -10.98
N LYS A 247 -33.95 38.63 -10.01
CA LYS A 247 -34.93 37.62 -9.59
C LYS A 247 -36.17 38.22 -8.91
N HIS A 248 -35.99 39.19 -8.01
CA HIS A 248 -37.08 39.71 -7.18
C HIS A 248 -37.69 41.02 -7.67
N GLY A 249 -36.98 41.76 -8.54
CA GLY A 249 -37.37 43.12 -8.92
C GLY A 249 -37.36 44.10 -7.75
N SER A 250 -36.67 43.78 -6.64
CA SER A 250 -36.64 44.56 -5.42
C SER A 250 -35.30 44.46 -4.71
N LEU A 251 -34.66 45.61 -4.48
CA LEU A 251 -33.40 45.68 -3.73
C LEU A 251 -33.57 45.25 -2.27
N ASN A 252 -34.74 45.49 -1.67
CA ASN A 252 -34.98 45.11 -0.27
C ASN A 252 -35.10 43.60 -0.12
N GLN A 253 -35.77 42.92 -1.06
CA GLN A 253 -35.84 41.45 -1.07
C GLN A 253 -34.48 40.85 -1.40
N ALA A 254 -33.75 41.42 -2.38
CA ALA A 254 -32.41 40.98 -2.72
C ALA A 254 -31.43 41.07 -1.54
N ALA A 255 -31.45 42.19 -0.81
CA ALA A 255 -30.62 42.38 0.39
C ALA A 255 -30.92 41.32 1.47
N LYS A 256 -32.20 40.96 1.65
CA LYS A 256 -32.61 39.89 2.58
C LYS A 256 -32.12 38.52 2.13
N GLU A 257 -32.25 38.17 0.84
CA GLU A 257 -31.80 36.87 0.33
C GLU A 257 -30.30 36.65 0.55
N ILE A 258 -29.48 37.67 0.33
CA ILE A 258 -28.02 37.58 0.51
C ILE A 258 -27.55 37.97 1.92
N SER A 259 -28.48 38.13 2.87
CA SER A 259 -28.21 38.43 4.28
C SER A 259 -27.39 39.71 4.54
N ILE A 260 -27.68 40.80 3.81
CA ILE A 260 -27.11 42.13 4.08
C ILE A 260 -28.18 43.18 4.36
N SER A 261 -27.81 44.25 5.06
CA SER A 261 -28.74 45.36 5.27
C SER A 261 -29.03 46.08 3.95
N TYR A 262 -30.25 46.60 3.81
CA TYR A 262 -30.65 47.41 2.65
C TYR A 262 -29.69 48.59 2.40
N LYS A 263 -29.22 49.25 3.47
CA LYS A 263 -28.23 50.34 3.39
C LYS A 263 -26.91 49.85 2.79
N ARG A 264 -26.46 48.65 3.16
CA ARG A 264 -25.23 48.04 2.62
C ARG A 264 -25.40 47.63 1.15
N ALA A 265 -26.54 47.04 0.80
CA ALA A 265 -26.87 46.73 -0.60
C ALA A 265 -26.82 47.99 -1.48
N TRP A 266 -27.40 49.10 -1.00
CA TRP A 266 -27.30 50.39 -1.67
C TRP A 266 -25.88 50.90 -1.83
N SER A 267 -25.05 50.80 -0.78
CA SER A 267 -23.65 51.24 -0.86
C SER A 267 -22.87 50.43 -1.89
N TYR A 268 -23.17 49.14 -2.06
CA TYR A 268 -22.53 48.30 -3.06
C TYR A 268 -22.93 48.71 -4.47
N ILE A 269 -24.22 48.97 -4.73
CA ILE A 269 -24.67 49.43 -6.05
C ILE A 269 -23.99 50.75 -6.40
N LYS A 270 -24.03 51.74 -5.51
CA LYS A 270 -23.39 53.03 -5.77
C LYS A 270 -21.90 52.90 -6.07
N ALA A 271 -21.17 52.13 -5.26
CA ALA A 271 -19.74 51.94 -5.45
C ALA A 271 -19.43 51.21 -6.78
N MET A 272 -20.29 50.29 -7.20
CA MET A 272 -20.15 49.63 -8.50
C MET A 272 -20.42 50.59 -9.66
N GLU A 273 -21.52 51.34 -9.61
CA GLU A 273 -21.91 52.29 -10.67
C GLU A 273 -20.88 53.41 -10.83
N GLU A 274 -20.39 53.95 -9.72
CA GLU A 274 -19.34 54.98 -9.70
C GLU A 274 -18.04 54.49 -10.34
N ARG A 275 -17.59 53.28 -9.99
CA ARG A 275 -16.32 52.71 -10.48
C ARG A 275 -16.42 52.15 -11.90
N LEU A 276 -17.58 51.62 -12.30
CA LEU A 276 -17.78 51.10 -13.66
C LEU A 276 -18.19 52.21 -14.65
N GLY A 277 -18.62 53.37 -14.14
CA GLY A 277 -19.14 54.47 -14.98
C GLY A 277 -20.45 54.14 -15.70
N VAL A 278 -21.20 53.13 -15.23
CA VAL A 278 -22.47 52.68 -15.83
C VAL A 278 -23.56 52.54 -14.78
N SER A 279 -24.81 52.80 -15.17
CA SER A 279 -25.97 52.50 -14.33
C SER A 279 -26.24 50.99 -14.34
N LEU A 280 -26.34 50.38 -13.16
CA LEU A 280 -26.59 48.96 -13.02
C LEU A 280 -28.05 48.64 -12.69
N VAL A 281 -28.77 49.59 -12.11
CA VAL A 281 -30.14 49.37 -11.60
C VAL A 281 -31.07 50.51 -12.01
N GLU A 282 -32.14 50.16 -12.72
CA GLU A 282 -33.29 51.04 -12.95
C GLU A 282 -34.23 51.01 -11.75
N ARG A 283 -34.66 52.20 -11.31
CA ARG A 283 -35.60 52.33 -10.20
C ARG A 283 -36.98 52.70 -10.71
N LYS A 284 -38.01 52.00 -10.23
CA LYS A 284 -39.40 52.45 -10.31
C LYS A 284 -39.76 53.10 -8.98
N THR A 285 -40.03 54.41 -8.99
CA THR A 285 -40.64 55.10 -7.84
C THR A 285 -41.99 54.47 -7.51
N GLY A 286 -42.14 53.96 -6.28
CA GLY A 286 -43.36 53.26 -5.86
C GLY A 286 -43.87 53.75 -4.50
N GLY A 287 -45.17 54.07 -4.45
CA GLY A 287 -45.94 54.49 -3.28
C GLY A 287 -46.17 53.36 -2.26
N LYS A 288 -47.40 53.23 -1.71
CA LYS A 288 -47.74 52.45 -0.49
C LYS A 288 -47.20 51.00 -0.38
N ASN A 289 -46.77 50.34 -1.47
CA ASN A 289 -46.21 48.98 -1.48
C ASN A 289 -44.70 48.89 -1.82
N GLY A 290 -43.99 50.02 -1.87
CA GLY A 290 -42.53 50.08 -2.09
C GLY A 290 -42.13 50.27 -3.56
N GLY A 291 -40.93 50.84 -3.78
CA GLY A 291 -40.32 51.01 -5.10
C GLY A 291 -39.67 49.74 -5.63
N GLY A 292 -39.65 49.59 -6.96
CA GLY A 292 -39.02 48.47 -7.67
C GLY A 292 -37.57 48.79 -8.07
N ALA A 293 -36.76 47.74 -8.21
CA ALA A 293 -35.39 47.82 -8.70
C ALA A 293 -35.14 46.69 -9.70
N THR A 294 -34.82 47.01 -10.95
CA THR A 294 -34.53 46.04 -12.01
C THR A 294 -33.16 46.30 -12.60
N LEU A 295 -32.45 45.26 -13.05
CA LEU A 295 -31.15 45.45 -13.70
C LEU A 295 -31.31 46.13 -15.07
N THR A 296 -30.37 47.02 -15.41
CA THR A 296 -30.21 47.56 -16.76
C THR A 296 -29.77 46.46 -17.73
N ASN A 297 -29.89 46.70 -19.04
CA ASN A 297 -29.41 45.76 -20.05
C ASN A 297 -27.87 45.58 -19.96
N GLU A 298 -27.16 46.68 -19.68
CA GLU A 298 -25.72 46.72 -19.47
C GLU A 298 -25.31 45.86 -18.27
N ALA A 299 -26.06 45.92 -17.16
CA ALA A 299 -25.81 45.08 -15.99
C ALA A 299 -26.03 43.59 -16.30
N LYS A 300 -27.07 43.25 -17.08
CA LYS A 300 -27.33 41.87 -17.49
C LYS A 300 -26.24 41.33 -18.41
N GLU A 301 -25.76 42.14 -19.35
CA GLU A 301 -24.65 41.76 -20.22
C GLU A 301 -23.34 41.60 -19.43
N PHE A 302 -23.08 42.50 -18.49
CA PHE A 302 -21.92 42.42 -17.60
C PHE A 302 -21.93 41.15 -16.75
N LEU A 303 -23.09 40.78 -16.17
CA LEU A 303 -23.26 39.52 -15.44
C LEU A 303 -22.95 38.30 -16.30
N LYS A 304 -23.46 38.25 -17.54
CA LYS A 304 -23.19 37.15 -18.48
C LYS A 304 -21.70 37.02 -18.80
N LYS A 305 -21.01 38.15 -19.04
CA LYS A 305 -19.56 38.17 -19.30
C LYS A 305 -18.78 37.67 -18.09
N TYR A 306 -19.17 38.10 -16.88
CA TYR A 306 -18.53 37.65 -15.64
C TYR A 306 -18.74 36.14 -15.40
N GLU A 307 -19.95 35.63 -15.63
CA GLU A 307 -20.25 34.19 -15.47
C GLU A 307 -19.44 33.33 -16.45
N ALA A 308 -19.34 33.74 -17.72
CA ALA A 308 -18.51 33.06 -18.71
C ALA A 308 -17.02 33.02 -18.30
N LEU A 309 -16.49 34.13 -17.77
CA LEU A 309 -15.12 34.21 -17.27
C LEU A 309 -14.91 33.34 -16.02
N GLU A 310 -15.85 33.37 -15.06
CA GLU A 310 -15.80 32.56 -13.83
C GLU A 310 -15.78 31.06 -14.17
N ASN A 311 -16.58 30.62 -15.13
CA ASN A 311 -16.62 29.22 -15.58
C ASN A 311 -15.32 28.81 -16.29
N GLY A 312 -14.82 29.61 -17.24
CA GLY A 312 -13.58 29.29 -17.95
C GLY A 312 -12.35 29.22 -17.03
N ILE A 313 -12.25 30.13 -16.05
CA ILE A 313 -11.17 30.08 -15.05
C ILE A 313 -11.31 28.85 -14.17
N LYS A 314 -12.53 28.51 -13.74
CA LYS A 314 -12.79 27.33 -12.92
C LYS A 314 -12.32 26.06 -13.62
N GLU A 315 -12.63 25.90 -14.91
CA GLU A 315 -12.18 24.74 -15.70
C GLU A 315 -10.65 24.62 -15.74
N ILE A 316 -9.95 25.73 -16.04
CA ILE A 316 -8.48 25.75 -16.09
C ILE A 316 -7.87 25.40 -14.73
N VAL A 317 -8.44 25.93 -13.65
CA VAL A 317 -7.97 25.71 -12.28
C VAL A 317 -8.23 24.27 -11.85
N ASP A 318 -9.42 23.75 -12.12
CA ASP A 318 -9.79 22.36 -11.80
C ASP A 318 -8.90 21.37 -12.58
N GLU A 319 -8.63 21.62 -13.87
CA GLU A 319 -7.75 20.77 -14.67
C GLU A 319 -6.30 20.77 -14.15
N LYS A 320 -5.75 21.96 -13.87
CA LYS A 320 -4.40 22.07 -13.28
C LYS A 320 -4.32 21.41 -11.92
N PHE A 321 -5.37 21.55 -11.11
CA PHE A 321 -5.44 20.93 -9.79
C PHE A 321 -5.38 19.41 -9.88
N LYS A 322 -6.18 18.79 -10.74
CA LYS A 322 -6.16 17.33 -10.97
C LYS A 322 -4.77 16.84 -11.39
N ARG A 323 -4.13 17.54 -12.34
CA ARG A 323 -2.79 17.17 -12.84
C ARG A 323 -1.70 17.18 -11.75
N ILE A 324 -1.81 18.07 -10.77
CA ILE A 324 -0.80 18.25 -9.72
C ILE A 324 -1.08 17.37 -8.51
N PHE A 325 -2.36 17.21 -8.12
CA PHE A 325 -2.75 16.65 -6.83
C PHE A 325 -3.44 15.27 -6.88
N GLU A 326 -3.84 14.77 -8.06
CA GLU A 326 -4.54 13.47 -8.21
C GLU A 326 -3.69 12.43 -8.99
N ARG A 327 -2.36 12.46 -8.83
CA ARG A 327 -1.44 11.45 -9.39
C ARG A 327 -1.31 10.22 -8.50
#